data_AF-A0A229TE05-F1
#
_entry.id   AF-A0A229TE05-F1
#
_cell.length_a   1.000
_cell.length_b   1.000
_cell.length_c   1.000
_cell.angle_alpha   90.00
_cell.angle_beta   90.00
_cell.angle_gamma   90.00
#
_symmetry.space_group_name_H-M   'P 1'
#
loop_
_entity.id
_entity.type
_entity.pdbx_description
1 polymer ?
#
loop_
_entity_poly.entity_id
_entity_poly.type
_entity_poly.pdbx_seq_one_letter_code
_entity_poly.pdbx_strand_id
1 'polypeptide(L)'
;MKRMIRGLAPVLAAAAAGTAVLAGAPAAQATTLEVKSATWGELHVGDCQQDNGTIIIRSDGTGDWSATTLTYHTHSGDVWHSSFDFKTTAGTQLFSAGTFDSPRMNDGNPPPHYPWGKHFTYDAGLFSAVNIFKTIQHSSC
;
A
#
# COMPACT_ATOMS: atom_id res chain seq x y z
N MET A 1 22.50 76.02 40.83
CA MET A 1 21.15 75.99 40.22
C MET A 1 20.78 74.55 39.86
N LYS A 2 19.58 74.10 40.28
CA LYS A 2 18.77 72.93 39.78
C LYS A 2 19.40 71.52 39.94
N ARG A 3 18.72 70.45 40.38
CA ARG A 3 17.34 70.08 40.83
C ARG A 3 17.52 68.70 41.54
N MET A 4 16.92 68.42 42.72
CA MET A 4 15.58 67.81 42.92
C MET A 4 15.44 66.43 42.21
N ILE A 5 15.09 65.26 42.79
CA ILE A 5 14.01 64.89 43.73
C ILE A 5 14.13 63.39 44.13
N ARG A 6 13.70 63.11 45.38
CA ARG A 6 12.97 61.95 46.00
C ARG A 6 13.05 60.52 45.42
N GLY A 7 13.07 59.57 46.37
CA GLY A 7 13.11 58.12 46.15
C GLY A 7 11.76 57.43 46.05
N LEU A 8 11.82 56.08 46.04
CA LEU A 8 10.71 55.15 46.24
C LEU A 8 11.25 53.74 46.55
N ALA A 9 10.52 53.04 47.41
CA ALA A 9 10.87 51.83 48.16
C ALA A 9 10.93 50.53 47.32
N PRO A 10 11.54 49.44 47.85
CA PRO A 10 11.65 48.17 47.13
C PRO A 10 10.36 47.36 47.24
N VAL A 11 9.90 46.79 46.13
CA VAL A 11 8.86 45.74 46.13
C VAL A 11 9.54 44.44 45.75
N LEU A 12 9.70 43.54 46.73
CA LEU A 12 10.04 42.14 46.52
C LEU A 12 8.83 41.43 45.90
N ALA A 13 8.96 41.00 44.65
CA ALA A 13 8.03 40.07 44.04
C ALA A 13 8.56 38.65 44.24
N ALA A 14 7.87 37.86 45.08
CA ALA A 14 8.09 36.42 45.18
C ALA A 14 7.40 35.73 43.99
N ALA A 15 8.18 35.15 43.09
CA ALA A 15 7.65 34.28 42.04
C ALA A 15 7.61 32.84 42.58
N ALA A 16 6.40 32.31 42.77
CA ALA A 16 6.17 30.90 43.07
C ALA A 16 6.44 30.08 41.80
N ALA A 17 7.54 29.30 41.80
CA ALA A 17 7.81 28.31 40.77
C ALA A 17 6.92 27.08 41.01
N GLY A 18 5.79 27.01 40.30
CA GLY A 18 5.01 25.79 40.20
C GLY A 18 5.74 24.76 39.33
N THR A 19 6.22 23.67 39.92
CA THR A 19 6.67 22.49 39.19
C THR A 19 5.47 21.81 38.53
N ALA A 20 5.28 22.06 37.24
CA ALA A 20 4.40 21.25 36.41
C ALA A 20 5.01 19.86 36.25
N VAL A 21 4.37 18.85 36.85
CA VAL A 21 4.69 17.45 36.59
C VAL A 21 4.19 17.15 35.18
N LEU A 22 5.09 17.11 34.20
CA LEU A 22 4.80 16.56 32.89
C LEU A 22 4.58 15.06 33.07
N ALA A 23 3.31 14.67 33.23
CA ALA A 23 2.89 13.29 33.08
C ALA A 23 3.32 12.85 31.67
N GLY A 24 4.24 11.90 31.59
CA GLY A 24 4.74 11.36 30.34
C GLY A 24 3.59 10.83 29.50
N ALA A 25 3.27 11.53 28.41
CA ALA A 25 2.41 10.97 27.38
C ALA A 25 3.09 9.69 26.88
N PRO A 26 2.36 8.55 26.78
CA PRO A 26 2.94 7.36 26.20
C PRO A 26 3.34 7.69 24.76
N ALA A 27 4.62 7.49 24.43
CA ALA A 27 5.08 7.58 23.06
C ALA A 27 4.22 6.61 22.23
N ALA A 28 3.51 7.13 21.23
CA ALA A 28 2.80 6.29 20.27
C ALA A 28 3.84 5.34 19.64
N GLN A 29 3.77 4.07 20.02
CA GLN A 29 4.60 3.04 19.40
C GLN A 29 4.13 2.93 17.96
N ALA A 30 4.97 3.37 17.01
CA ALA A 30 4.72 3.15 15.60
C ALA A 30 4.69 1.64 15.38
N THR A 31 3.49 1.09 15.15
CA THR A 31 3.33 -0.31 14.76
C THR A 31 4.00 -0.49 13.41
N THR A 32 5.06 -1.29 13.36
CA THR A 32 5.72 -1.64 12.11
C THR A 32 4.71 -2.30 11.17
N LEU A 33 4.59 -1.78 9.95
CA LEU A 33 3.73 -2.35 8.93
C LEU A 33 4.35 -3.66 8.43
N GLU A 34 3.67 -4.79 8.66
CA GLU A 34 4.10 -6.09 8.15
C GLU A 34 3.68 -6.23 6.68
N VAL A 35 4.51 -6.93 5.89
CA VAL A 35 4.33 -7.06 4.44
C VAL A 35 4.47 -8.52 4.03
N LYS A 36 3.57 -9.01 3.18
CA LYS A 36 3.69 -10.29 2.48
C LYS A 36 3.70 -10.02 0.98
N SER A 37 4.60 -10.68 0.27
CA SER A 37 4.71 -10.52 -1.19
C SER A 37 4.98 -11.83 -1.89
N ALA A 38 4.50 -11.94 -3.13
CA ALA A 38 4.86 -13.02 -4.04
C ALA A 38 5.08 -12.45 -5.45
N THR A 39 5.98 -13.10 -6.19
CA THR A 39 6.28 -12.77 -7.58
C THR A 39 6.21 -14.03 -8.42
N TRP A 40 5.75 -13.91 -9.65
CA TRP A 40 5.73 -14.98 -10.63
C TRP A 40 6.08 -14.46 -12.01
N GLY A 41 6.51 -15.39 -12.87
CA GLY A 41 6.92 -15.08 -14.23
C GLY A 41 5.74 -15.02 -15.19
N GLU A 42 6.00 -15.50 -16.39
CA GLU A 42 5.11 -15.42 -17.54
C GLU A 42 3.79 -16.20 -17.33
N LEU A 43 2.68 -15.59 -17.74
CA LEU A 43 1.38 -16.22 -17.93
C LEU A 43 0.86 -15.91 -19.34
N HIS A 44 0.17 -16.89 -19.94
CA HIS A 44 -0.45 -16.74 -21.26
C HIS A 44 -1.95 -17.00 -21.17
N VAL A 45 -2.73 -16.17 -21.87
CA VAL A 45 -4.13 -16.44 -22.19
C VAL A 45 -4.38 -16.03 -23.64
N GLY A 46 -4.67 -17.01 -24.49
CA GLY A 46 -4.80 -16.76 -25.92
C GLY A 46 -3.50 -16.21 -26.51
N ASP A 47 -3.58 -15.06 -27.16
CA ASP A 47 -2.45 -14.31 -27.71
C ASP A 47 -2.00 -13.15 -26.81
N CYS A 48 -2.50 -13.08 -25.58
CA CYS A 48 -2.03 -12.14 -24.57
C CYS A 48 -1.05 -12.80 -23.61
N GLN A 49 -0.10 -11.99 -23.15
CA GLN A 49 0.92 -12.38 -22.20
C GLN A 49 0.97 -11.39 -21.04
N GLN A 50 1.25 -11.92 -19.85
CA GLN A 50 1.64 -11.18 -18.66
C GLN A 50 3.03 -11.63 -18.21
N ASP A 51 3.88 -10.69 -17.82
CA ASP A 51 5.19 -10.90 -17.21
C ASP A 51 5.34 -10.17 -15.88
N ASN A 52 6.28 -10.64 -15.06
CA ASN A 52 6.72 -9.99 -13.82
C ASN A 52 5.57 -9.69 -12.84
N GLY A 53 4.62 -10.61 -12.72
CA GLY A 53 3.50 -10.49 -11.80
C GLY A 53 4.00 -10.39 -10.36
N THR A 54 3.59 -9.34 -9.66
CA THR A 54 3.97 -9.05 -8.27
C THR A 54 2.73 -8.69 -7.48
N ILE A 55 2.49 -9.37 -6.37
CA ILE A 55 1.44 -9.05 -5.40
C ILE A 55 2.08 -8.71 -4.06
N ILE A 56 1.58 -7.63 -3.43
CA ILE A 56 1.98 -7.17 -2.11
C ILE A 56 0.71 -6.96 -1.30
N ILE A 57 0.68 -7.46 -0.07
CA ILE A 57 -0.33 -7.10 0.93
C ILE A 57 0.37 -6.63 2.20
N ARG A 58 -0.27 -5.71 2.91
CA ARG A 58 0.26 -5.08 4.11
C ARG A 58 -0.71 -5.22 5.27
N SER A 59 -0.20 -5.27 6.49
CA SER A 59 -1.00 -5.52 7.70
C SER A 59 -1.99 -4.40 8.06
N ASP A 60 -1.99 -3.28 7.34
CA ASP A 60 -2.98 -2.19 7.46
C ASP A 60 -4.23 -2.40 6.59
N GLY A 61 -4.32 -3.52 5.86
CA GLY A 61 -5.44 -3.81 4.97
C GLY A 61 -5.26 -3.25 3.56
N THR A 62 -4.07 -2.76 3.19
CA THR A 62 -3.76 -2.33 1.82
C THR A 62 -2.98 -3.38 1.05
N GLY A 63 -3.12 -3.36 -0.27
CA GLY A 63 -2.35 -4.19 -1.17
C GLY A 63 -2.13 -3.54 -2.52
N ASP A 64 -1.08 -3.98 -3.21
CA ASP A 64 -0.77 -3.57 -4.56
C ASP A 64 -0.46 -4.80 -5.40
N TRP A 65 -0.96 -4.78 -6.62
CA TRP A 65 -0.60 -5.74 -7.66
C TRP A 65 0.01 -4.99 -8.84
N SER A 66 1.02 -5.57 -9.49
CA SER A 66 1.60 -5.03 -10.71
C SER A 66 2.10 -6.13 -11.63
N ALA A 67 2.07 -5.86 -12.93
CA ALA A 67 2.65 -6.71 -13.97
C ALA A 67 2.98 -5.89 -15.22
N THR A 68 3.60 -6.54 -16.20
CA THR A 68 3.69 -6.04 -17.58
C THR A 68 2.86 -6.93 -18.47
N THR A 69 2.03 -6.37 -19.34
CA THR A 69 1.20 -7.16 -20.27
C THR A 69 1.45 -6.73 -21.71
N LEU A 70 1.19 -7.64 -22.66
CA LEU A 70 1.22 -7.37 -24.10
C LEU A 70 0.23 -8.29 -24.84
N THR A 71 -0.11 -7.96 -26.08
CA THR A 71 -0.83 -8.83 -27.01
C THR A 71 -0.01 -9.01 -28.29
N TYR A 72 -0.12 -10.17 -28.93
CA TYR A 72 0.65 -10.52 -30.12
C TYR A 72 -0.09 -10.33 -31.45
N HIS A 73 -1.44 -10.41 -31.52
CA HIS A 73 -2.14 -10.51 -32.82
C HIS A 73 -3.40 -9.65 -32.98
N THR A 74 -3.87 -8.91 -31.97
CA THR A 74 -5.12 -8.15 -32.09
C THR A 74 -4.92 -6.67 -32.47
N HIS A 75 -5.25 -6.34 -33.72
CA HIS A 75 -5.22 -4.95 -34.25
C HIS A 75 -6.32 -4.06 -33.63
N SER A 76 -7.41 -4.65 -33.11
CA SER A 76 -8.44 -3.93 -32.36
C SER A 76 -8.10 -3.77 -30.88
N GLY A 77 -6.91 -4.21 -30.45
CA GLY A 77 -6.40 -4.14 -29.09
C GLY A 77 -7.14 -4.98 -28.06
N ASP A 78 -6.38 -5.59 -27.16
CA ASP A 78 -6.87 -6.46 -26.10
C ASP A 78 -6.78 -5.81 -24.72
N VAL A 79 -7.52 -6.35 -23.77
CA VAL A 79 -7.43 -5.96 -22.35
C VAL A 79 -7.16 -7.22 -21.56
N TRP A 80 -6.07 -7.20 -20.78
CA TRP A 80 -5.79 -8.26 -19.83
C TRP A 80 -6.61 -8.03 -18.56
N HIS A 81 -7.37 -9.05 -18.18
CA HIS A 81 -8.17 -9.05 -16.96
C HIS A 81 -7.47 -9.91 -15.90
N SER A 82 -7.38 -9.41 -14.67
CA SER A 82 -6.81 -10.13 -13.53
C SER A 82 -7.72 -10.06 -12.31
N SER A 83 -7.92 -11.18 -11.63
CA SER A 83 -8.52 -11.21 -10.30
C SER A 83 -7.73 -12.16 -9.39
N PHE A 84 -7.85 -11.96 -8.07
CA PHE A 84 -7.02 -12.69 -7.10
C PHE A 84 -7.87 -13.28 -5.99
N ASP A 85 -7.70 -14.56 -5.70
CA ASP A 85 -8.24 -15.21 -4.51
C ASP A 85 -7.15 -15.42 -3.48
N PHE A 86 -7.32 -14.84 -2.29
CA PHE A 86 -6.40 -15.00 -1.16
C PHE A 86 -6.88 -16.12 -0.26
N LYS A 87 -5.95 -17.00 0.15
CA LYS A 87 -6.26 -18.25 0.84
C LYS A 87 -5.43 -18.45 2.09
N THR A 88 -5.95 -19.26 3.01
CA THR A 88 -5.18 -19.82 4.12
C THR A 88 -4.19 -20.89 3.61
N THR A 89 -3.27 -21.34 4.47
CA THR A 89 -2.40 -22.48 4.17
C THR A 89 -3.20 -23.76 3.85
N ALA A 90 -4.37 -23.94 4.47
CA ALA A 90 -5.26 -25.07 4.21
C ALA A 90 -6.07 -24.93 2.89
N GLY A 91 -5.94 -23.81 2.19
CA GLY A 91 -6.64 -23.56 0.93
C GLY A 91 -8.03 -22.94 1.07
N THR A 92 -8.46 -22.60 2.29
CA THR A 92 -9.73 -21.87 2.52
C THR A 92 -9.61 -20.46 1.95
N GLN A 93 -10.55 -20.07 1.08
CA GLN A 93 -10.63 -18.70 0.58
C GLN A 93 -11.02 -17.74 1.71
N LEU A 94 -10.28 -16.64 1.81
CA LEU A 94 -10.50 -15.58 2.79
C LEU A 94 -11.22 -14.39 2.14
N PHE A 95 -10.69 -13.89 1.03
CA PHE A 95 -11.26 -12.80 0.25
C PHE A 95 -10.75 -12.84 -1.19
N SER A 96 -11.35 -12.03 -2.05
CA SER A 96 -10.85 -11.79 -3.40
C SER A 96 -10.57 -10.31 -3.61
N ALA A 97 -9.46 -9.99 -4.27
CA ALA A 97 -9.27 -8.67 -4.84
C ALA A 97 -9.99 -8.64 -6.19
N GLY A 98 -10.83 -7.62 -6.40
CA GLY A 98 -11.71 -7.52 -7.56
C GLY A 98 -10.98 -7.56 -8.91
N THR A 99 -11.75 -7.48 -10.00
CA THR A 99 -11.18 -7.52 -11.34
C THR A 99 -10.41 -6.24 -11.66
N PHE A 100 -9.19 -6.42 -12.16
CA PHE A 100 -8.28 -5.39 -12.61
C PHE A 100 -8.10 -5.51 -14.11
N ASP A 101 -8.30 -4.39 -14.80
CA ASP A 101 -8.15 -4.32 -16.26
C ASP A 101 -6.89 -3.55 -16.61
N SER A 102 -6.11 -4.11 -17.53
CA SER A 102 -4.96 -3.42 -18.12
C SER A 102 -5.44 -2.24 -18.98
N PRO A 103 -4.54 -1.31 -19.33
CA PRO A 103 -4.75 -0.50 -20.53
C PRO A 103 -5.02 -1.39 -21.74
N ARG A 104 -5.74 -0.86 -22.73
CA ARG A 104 -5.88 -1.53 -24.03
C ARG A 104 -4.48 -1.70 -24.65
N MET A 105 -4.12 -2.93 -24.94
CA MET A 105 -2.84 -3.34 -25.52
C MET A 105 -3.01 -3.48 -27.02
N ASN A 106 -2.16 -2.81 -27.79
CA ASN A 106 -2.07 -3.04 -29.24
C ASN A 106 -0.90 -3.99 -29.52
N ASP A 107 -0.99 -4.73 -30.63
CA ASP A 107 -0.03 -5.75 -31.04
C ASP A 107 1.27 -5.21 -31.65
N GLY A 108 1.25 -4.06 -32.31
CA GLY A 108 2.45 -3.34 -32.79
C GLY A 108 3.45 -4.22 -33.57
N ASN A 109 4.70 -3.75 -33.69
CA ASN A 109 5.82 -4.56 -34.21
C ASN A 109 7.18 -3.95 -33.80
N PRO A 110 7.84 -4.46 -32.74
CA PRO A 110 7.41 -5.57 -31.87
C PRO A 110 6.24 -5.21 -30.95
N PRO A 111 5.58 -6.20 -30.31
CA PRO A 111 4.59 -5.97 -29.27
C PRO A 111 5.05 -4.97 -28.20
N PRO A 112 4.33 -3.85 -28.03
CA PRO A 112 4.59 -2.93 -26.94
C PRO A 112 4.29 -3.60 -25.59
N HIS A 113 5.15 -3.35 -24.62
CA HIS A 113 4.97 -3.81 -23.25
C HIS A 113 4.28 -2.72 -22.42
N TYR A 114 3.20 -3.09 -21.73
CA TYR A 114 2.41 -2.17 -20.91
C TYR A 114 2.64 -2.49 -19.43
N PRO A 115 3.52 -1.79 -18.71
CA PRO A 115 3.62 -1.93 -17.26
C PRO A 115 2.43 -1.24 -16.58
N TRP A 116 1.79 -1.94 -15.66
CA TRP A 116 0.65 -1.40 -14.93
C TRP A 116 0.47 -2.08 -13.57
N GLY A 117 -0.43 -1.53 -12.77
CA GLY A 117 -0.79 -2.09 -11.48
C GLY A 117 -2.06 -1.50 -10.91
N LYS A 118 -2.54 -2.11 -9.83
CA LYS A 118 -3.73 -1.69 -9.10
C LYS A 118 -3.50 -1.77 -7.61
N HIS A 119 -3.99 -0.74 -6.94
CA HIS A 119 -4.14 -0.73 -5.50
C HIS A 119 -5.47 -1.37 -5.11
N PHE A 120 -5.51 -2.06 -3.98
CA PHE A 120 -6.73 -2.59 -3.41
C PHE A 120 -6.68 -2.57 -1.87
N THR A 121 -7.86 -2.71 -1.27
CA THR A 121 -8.03 -2.81 0.18
C THR A 121 -8.71 -4.11 0.56
N TYR A 122 -8.46 -4.60 1.77
CA TYR A 122 -9.08 -5.81 2.34
C TYR A 122 -9.18 -5.66 3.87
N ASP A 123 -9.88 -6.58 4.53
CA ASP A 123 -9.95 -6.59 6.00
C ASP A 123 -8.58 -6.94 6.60
N ALA A 124 -7.96 -5.95 7.26
CA ALA A 124 -6.66 -6.09 7.93
C ALA A 124 -6.63 -7.25 8.94
N GLY A 125 -7.77 -7.61 9.55
CA GLY A 125 -7.89 -8.75 10.46
C GLY A 125 -7.57 -10.10 9.81
N LEU A 126 -7.60 -10.17 8.48
CA LEU A 126 -7.26 -11.38 7.71
C LEU A 126 -5.76 -11.51 7.42
N PHE A 127 -4.96 -10.46 7.62
CA PHE A 127 -3.56 -10.42 7.18
C PHE A 127 -2.76 -11.63 7.68
N SER A 128 -2.88 -11.97 8.98
CA SER A 128 -2.14 -13.07 9.60
C SER A 128 -2.50 -14.43 8.98
N ALA A 129 -3.77 -14.63 8.60
CA ALA A 129 -4.28 -15.87 8.02
C ALA A 129 -3.90 -16.09 6.56
N VAL A 130 -3.61 -15.03 5.80
CA VAL A 130 -3.25 -15.13 4.38
C VAL A 130 -1.92 -15.87 4.20
N ASN A 131 -1.93 -16.92 3.38
CA ASN A 131 -0.73 -17.50 2.80
C ASN A 131 -0.55 -16.93 1.39
N ILE A 132 0.41 -16.01 1.24
CA ILE A 132 0.61 -15.28 -0.03
C ILE A 132 0.97 -16.21 -1.19
N PHE A 133 1.63 -17.34 -0.92
CA PHE A 133 2.01 -18.33 -1.93
C PHE A 133 0.87 -19.29 -2.31
N LYS A 134 -0.29 -19.19 -1.65
CA LYS A 134 -1.54 -19.86 -2.04
C LYS A 134 -2.52 -18.93 -2.76
N THR A 135 -2.14 -17.67 -2.98
CA THR A 135 -2.92 -16.73 -3.78
C THR A 135 -3.06 -17.28 -5.20
N ILE A 136 -4.27 -17.26 -5.73
CA ILE A 136 -4.54 -17.69 -7.11
C ILE A 136 -4.87 -16.45 -7.92
N GLN A 137 -4.11 -16.23 -8.99
CA GLN A 137 -4.50 -15.28 -10.03
C GLN A 137 -5.40 -16.01 -11.04
N HIS A 138 -6.56 -15.43 -11.33
CA HIS A 138 -7.33 -15.77 -12.51
C HIS A 138 -7.06 -14.71 -13.57
N SER A 139 -6.84 -15.16 -14.81
CA SER A 139 -6.49 -14.28 -15.92
C SER A 139 -7.37 -14.56 -17.13
N SER A 140 -7.74 -13.51 -17.86
CA SER A 140 -8.37 -13.64 -19.16
C SER A 140 -7.96 -12.54 -20.14
N CYS A 141 -7.90 -12.94 -21.41
CA CYS A 141 -8.02 -12.16 -22.63
C CYS A 141 -9.13 -12.86 -23.45
#